data_AF-A0A1W9I5S9-F1
#
_entry.id   AF-A0A1W9I5S9-F1
#
_cell.length_a   1.000
_cell.length_b   1.000
_cell.length_c   1.000
_cell.angle_alpha   90.00
_cell.angle_beta   90.00
_cell.angle_gamma   90.00
#
_symmetry.space_group_name_H-M   'P 1'
#
loop_
_entity.id
_entity.type
_entity.pdbx_description
1 polymer ?
#
loop_
_entity_poly.entity_id
_entity_poly.type
_entity_poly.pdbx_seq_one_letter_code
_entity_poly.pdbx_strand_id
1 'polypeptide(L)'
;MKRVLVSKDIDSNERQKTPLSQLINFGPVTLEEFHSMGFTTLGQLEALGWEDVCRKWVEHFPERLHVMAFVGVIATLEGIPWTKVTEAEKAPARRLVNELRREFGMPSVKPPKRKKRK
;
A
#
# COMPACT_ATOMS: atom_id res chain seq x y z
N MET A 1 -10.21 -18.35 -8.20
CA MET A 1 -9.13 -17.57 -8.85
C MET A 1 -7.90 -17.57 -7.94
N LYS A 2 -6.70 -17.90 -8.45
CA LYS A 2 -5.45 -17.81 -7.69
C LYS A 2 -4.92 -16.37 -7.82
N ARG A 3 -4.76 -15.65 -6.71
CA ARG A 3 -4.05 -14.35 -6.70
C ARG A 3 -2.56 -14.61 -6.87
N VAL A 4 -1.89 -13.76 -7.66
CA VAL A 4 -0.49 -13.92 -8.06
C VAL A 4 0.38 -12.97 -7.25
N LEU A 5 1.52 -13.49 -6.79
CA LEU A 5 2.65 -12.68 -6.36
C LEU A 5 3.35 -12.17 -7.60
N VAL A 6 3.23 -10.87 -7.90
CA VAL A 6 3.94 -10.27 -9.03
C VAL A 6 5.40 -10.10 -8.63
N SER A 7 6.26 -11.05 -9.05
CA SER A 7 7.70 -10.95 -8.82
C SER A 7 8.28 -9.73 -9.57
N LYS A 8 9.38 -9.19 -9.07
CA LYS A 8 10.14 -8.14 -9.78
C LYS A 8 10.77 -8.63 -11.09
N ASP A 9 10.79 -9.94 -11.31
CA ASP A 9 11.41 -10.59 -12.48
C ASP A 9 10.48 -10.74 -13.69
N ILE A 10 9.26 -10.20 -13.63
CA ILE A 10 8.30 -10.19 -14.74
C ILE A 10 8.64 -9.04 -15.70
N ASP A 11 8.46 -9.26 -17.01
CA ASP A 11 8.63 -8.25 -18.04
C ASP A 11 7.85 -6.96 -17.71
N SER A 12 8.49 -5.80 -17.86
CA SER A 12 7.91 -4.51 -17.52
C SER A 12 6.58 -4.22 -18.22
N ASN A 13 6.36 -4.74 -19.44
CA ASN A 13 5.11 -4.58 -20.19
C ASN A 13 3.96 -5.40 -19.56
N GLU A 14 4.27 -6.57 -19.00
CA GLU A 14 3.28 -7.41 -18.31
C GLU A 14 2.87 -6.80 -16.96
N ARG A 15 3.80 -6.24 -16.19
CA ARG A 15 3.50 -5.51 -14.94
C ARG A 15 2.56 -4.33 -15.19
N GLN A 16 2.80 -3.57 -16.26
CA GLN A 16 1.97 -2.42 -16.63
C GLN A 16 0.50 -2.76 -16.85
N LYS A 17 0.23 -3.95 -17.37
CA LYS A 17 -1.13 -4.43 -17.71
C LYS A 17 -1.75 -5.31 -16.63
N THR A 18 -1.02 -5.64 -15.57
CA THR A 18 -1.50 -6.56 -14.53
C THR A 18 -2.69 -5.94 -13.79
N PRO A 19 -3.89 -6.55 -13.83
CA PRO A 19 -5.05 -6.03 -13.11
C PRO A 19 -4.85 -6.10 -11.60
N LEU A 20 -5.30 -5.07 -10.87
CA LEU A 20 -5.17 -5.04 -9.40
C LEU A 20 -5.88 -6.23 -8.72
N SER A 21 -6.95 -6.75 -9.32
CA SER A 21 -7.70 -7.90 -8.81
C SER A 21 -6.90 -9.21 -8.77
N GLN A 22 -5.79 -9.29 -9.51
CA GLN A 22 -4.88 -10.43 -9.49
C GLN A 22 -3.83 -10.34 -8.37
N LEU A 23 -3.69 -9.19 -7.72
CA LEU A 23 -2.68 -8.94 -6.70
C LEU A 23 -3.10 -9.50 -5.35
N ILE A 24 -2.13 -10.00 -4.58
CA ILE A 24 -2.40 -10.69 -3.31
C ILE A 24 -2.77 -9.76 -2.14
N ASN A 25 -2.29 -8.51 -2.14
CA ASN A 25 -2.36 -7.63 -0.97
C ASN A 25 -3.65 -6.80 -0.89
N PHE A 26 -4.45 -6.77 -1.96
CA PHE A 26 -5.68 -5.99 -1.98
C PHE A 26 -6.91 -6.86 -1.74
N GLY A 27 -7.73 -6.45 -0.77
CA GLY A 27 -9.05 -7.01 -0.51
C GLY A 27 -10.11 -6.39 -1.43
N PRO A 28 -11.34 -6.93 -1.45
CA PRO A 28 -12.43 -6.43 -2.30
C PRO A 28 -12.69 -4.93 -2.09
N VAL A 29 -12.69 -4.48 -0.85
CA VAL A 29 -12.93 -3.06 -0.52
C VAL A 29 -11.87 -2.15 -1.14
N THR A 30 -10.57 -2.45 -0.95
CA THR A 30 -9.48 -1.68 -1.55
C THR A 30 -9.53 -1.70 -3.08
N LEU A 31 -9.94 -2.83 -3.68
CA LEU A 31 -10.08 -2.94 -5.14
C LEU A 31 -11.20 -2.05 -5.66
N GLU A 32 -12.35 -2.01 -4.99
CA GLU A 32 -13.48 -1.13 -5.34
C GLU A 32 -13.11 0.35 -5.18
N GLU A 33 -12.44 0.71 -4.08
CA GLU A 33 -11.94 2.07 -3.84
C GLU A 33 -10.97 2.50 -4.95
N PHE A 34 -9.95 1.69 -5.26
CA PHE A 34 -8.99 1.98 -6.32
C PHE A 34 -9.66 2.06 -7.70
N HIS A 35 -10.60 1.16 -8.00
CA HIS A 35 -11.35 1.21 -9.24
C HIS A 35 -12.16 2.52 -9.35
N SER A 36 -12.78 2.97 -8.25
CA SER A 36 -13.51 4.26 -8.22
C SER A 36 -12.61 5.48 -8.44
N MET A 37 -11.33 5.37 -8.09
CA MET A 37 -10.30 6.39 -8.34
C MET A 37 -9.64 6.27 -9.73
N GLY A 38 -10.05 5.29 -10.55
CA GLY A 38 -9.49 5.03 -11.87
C GLY A 38 -8.21 4.17 -11.89
N PHE A 39 -7.81 3.61 -10.74
CA PHE A 39 -6.71 2.65 -10.65
C PHE A 39 -7.21 1.22 -10.85
N THR A 40 -6.84 0.62 -11.97
CA THR A 40 -7.26 -0.72 -12.39
C THR A 40 -6.07 -1.65 -12.66
N THR A 41 -4.86 -1.11 -12.88
CA THR A 41 -3.65 -1.89 -13.11
C THR A 41 -2.50 -1.52 -12.18
N LEU A 42 -1.56 -2.47 -12.00
CA LEU A 42 -0.34 -2.27 -11.24
C LEU A 42 0.52 -1.16 -11.83
N GLY A 43 0.61 -1.08 -13.17
CA GLY A 43 1.38 -0.04 -13.86
C GLY A 43 0.98 1.38 -13.50
N GLN A 44 -0.31 1.63 -13.28
CA GLN A 44 -0.79 2.93 -12.85
C GLN A 44 -0.33 3.28 -11.44
N LEU A 45 -0.30 2.30 -10.53
CA LEU A 45 0.22 2.51 -9.18
C LEU A 45 1.74 2.73 -9.20
N GLU A 46 2.47 2.00 -10.05
CA GLU A 46 3.92 2.16 -10.23
C GLU A 46 4.28 3.53 -10.82
N ALA A 47 3.54 3.97 -11.83
CA ALA A 47 3.78 5.25 -12.49
C ALA A 47 3.58 6.45 -11.54
N LEU A 48 2.65 6.32 -10.60
CA LEU A 48 2.38 7.35 -9.60
C LEU A 48 3.33 7.25 -8.39
N GLY A 49 3.72 6.04 -8.00
CA GLY A 49 4.52 5.79 -6.81
C GLY A 49 3.67 5.70 -5.54
N TRP A 50 4.19 4.95 -4.56
CA TRP A 50 3.39 4.55 -3.38
C TRP A 50 2.92 5.73 -2.52
N GLU A 51 3.74 6.80 -2.40
CA GLU A 51 3.40 7.97 -1.57
C GLU A 51 2.19 8.69 -2.13
N ASP A 52 2.22 9.01 -3.42
CA ASP A 52 1.15 9.73 -4.10
C ASP A 52 -0.13 8.89 -4.23
N VAL A 53 -0.01 7.57 -4.45
CA VAL A 53 -1.16 6.65 -4.34
C VAL A 53 -1.80 6.76 -2.96
N CYS A 54 -1.01 6.71 -1.89
CA CYS A 54 -1.53 6.76 -0.52
C CYS A 54 -2.16 8.12 -0.18
N ARG A 55 -1.56 9.23 -0.63
CA ARG A 55 -2.13 10.58 -0.44
C ARG A 55 -3.48 10.70 -1.13
N LYS A 56 -3.55 10.39 -2.42
CA LYS A 56 -4.82 10.41 -3.17
C LYS A 56 -5.87 9.49 -2.56
N TRP A 57 -5.44 8.33 -2.05
CA TRP A 57 -6.34 7.37 -1.44
C TRP A 57 -6.95 7.93 -0.15
N VAL A 58 -6.17 8.61 0.70
CA VAL A 58 -6.68 9.26 1.91
C VAL A 58 -7.53 10.49 1.62
N GLU A 59 -7.22 11.24 0.56
CA GLU A 59 -8.07 12.37 0.13
C GLU A 59 -9.50 11.93 -0.20
N HIS A 60 -9.66 10.76 -0.85
CA HIS A 60 -10.97 10.21 -1.20
C HIS A 60 -11.60 9.37 -0.09
N PHE A 61 -10.77 8.66 0.70
CA PHE A 61 -11.18 7.72 1.75
C PHE A 61 -10.37 7.98 3.03
N PRO A 62 -10.72 9.00 3.84
CA PRO A 62 -9.94 9.40 5.02
C PRO A 62 -9.73 8.30 6.06
N GLU A 63 -10.64 7.33 6.15
CA GLU A 63 -10.54 6.14 7.01
C GLU A 63 -9.36 5.21 6.65
N ARG A 64 -8.78 5.39 5.45
CA ARG A 64 -7.58 4.67 4.99
C ARG A 64 -6.28 5.27 5.50
N LEU A 65 -6.33 6.34 6.31
CA LEU A 65 -5.17 6.89 7.00
C LEU A 65 -4.69 5.96 8.13
N HIS A 66 -4.15 4.82 7.73
CA HIS A 66 -3.74 3.72 8.59
C HIS A 66 -2.48 3.06 8.03
N VAL A 67 -1.52 2.77 8.93
CA VAL A 67 -0.19 2.27 8.54
C VAL A 67 -0.28 1.00 7.70
N MET A 68 -1.16 0.06 8.07
CA MET A 68 -1.26 -1.21 7.35
C MET A 68 -1.88 -1.06 5.96
N ALA A 69 -2.71 -0.03 5.73
CA ALA A 69 -3.23 0.26 4.40
C ALA A 69 -2.07 0.66 3.47
N PHE A 70 -1.20 1.56 3.95
CA PHE A 70 -0.05 2.02 3.18
C PHE A 70 1.01 0.93 2.98
N VAL A 71 1.19 0.06 3.99
CA VAL A 71 2.04 -1.14 3.85
C VAL A 71 1.50 -2.06 2.75
N GLY A 72 0.18 -2.19 2.58
CA GLY A 72 -0.41 -2.96 1.49
C GLY A 72 -0.04 -2.41 0.10
N VAL A 73 0.02 -1.09 -0.06
CA VAL A 73 0.45 -0.43 -1.30
C VAL A 73 1.94 -0.65 -1.54
N ILE A 74 2.79 -0.37 -0.55
CA ILE A 74 4.24 -0.58 -0.66
C ILE A 74 4.55 -2.04 -0.99
N ALA A 75 3.99 -2.99 -0.23
CA ALA A 75 4.22 -4.40 -0.43
C ALA A 75 3.81 -4.85 -1.84
N THR A 76 2.73 -4.30 -2.38
CA THR A 76 2.28 -4.57 -3.75
C THR A 76 3.30 -4.14 -4.78
N LEU A 77 3.80 -2.91 -4.69
CA LEU A 77 4.77 -2.38 -5.64
C LEU A 77 6.13 -3.10 -5.54
N GLU A 78 6.50 -3.49 -4.32
CA GLU A 78 7.67 -4.32 -4.05
C GLU A 78 7.51 -5.80 -4.47
N GLY A 79 6.30 -6.25 -4.81
CA GLY A 79 6.04 -7.63 -5.22
C GLY A 79 6.07 -8.64 -4.06
N ILE A 80 5.90 -8.18 -2.82
CA ILE A 80 5.97 -9.02 -1.62
C ILE A 80 4.60 -9.13 -0.93
N PRO A 81 4.29 -10.27 -0.27
CA PRO A 81 3.12 -10.33 0.60
C PRO A 81 3.27 -9.37 1.77
N TRP A 82 2.19 -8.67 2.12
CA TRP A 82 2.17 -7.74 3.26
C TRP A 82 2.54 -8.43 4.59
N THR A 83 2.30 -9.75 4.70
CA THR A 83 2.67 -10.58 5.86
C THR A 83 4.17 -10.82 5.98
N LYS A 84 4.94 -10.61 4.91
CA LYS A 84 6.40 -10.74 4.90
C LYS A 84 7.12 -9.40 5.11
N VAL A 85 6.40 -8.27 5.16
CA VAL A 85 6.98 -6.95 5.38
C VAL A 85 7.50 -6.85 6.81
N THR A 86 8.79 -6.60 6.95
CA THR A 86 9.48 -6.41 8.21
C THR A 86 9.12 -5.07 8.86
N GLU A 87 9.39 -4.93 10.16
CA GLU A 87 9.17 -3.65 10.83
C GLU A 87 10.02 -2.51 10.27
N ALA A 88 11.22 -2.79 9.75
CA ALA A 88 12.04 -1.77 9.11
C ALA A 88 11.37 -1.25 7.83
N GLU A 89 10.82 -2.15 7.02
CA GLU A 89 10.13 -1.83 5.76
C GLU A 89 8.78 -1.12 5.98
N LYS A 90 8.20 -1.20 7.18
CA LYS A 90 7.00 -0.41 7.55
C LYS A 90 7.33 1.03 7.94
N ALA A 91 8.61 1.39 8.09
CA ALA A 91 9.00 2.74 8.50
C ALA A 91 8.53 3.84 7.55
N PRO A 92 8.65 3.69 6.20
CA PRO A 92 8.12 4.67 5.25
C PRO A 92 6.61 4.92 5.41
N ALA A 93 5.81 3.86 5.48
CA ALA A 93 4.37 3.96 5.72
C ALA A 93 4.04 4.73 7.01
N ARG A 94 4.75 4.45 8.12
CA ARG A 94 4.55 5.18 9.38
C ARG A 94 4.92 6.66 9.29
N ARG A 95 5.98 7.00 8.56
CA ARG A 95 6.37 8.40 8.34
C ARG A 95 5.26 9.16 7.63
N LEU A 96 4.78 8.63 6.50
CA LEU A 96 3.73 9.27 5.72
C LEU A 96 2.40 9.37 6.50
N VAL A 97 1.99 8.32 7.21
CA VAL A 97 0.77 8.39 8.05
C VAL A 97 0.89 9.47 9.12
N ASN A 98 2.04 9.58 9.78
CA ASN A 98 2.26 10.62 10.79
C ASN A 98 2.29 12.02 10.19
N GLU A 99 2.83 12.15 8.98
CA GLU A 99 2.80 13.40 8.22
C GLU A 99 1.37 13.84 7.93
N LEU A 100 0.59 12.98 7.26
CA LEU A 100 -0.80 13.25 6.93
C LEU A 100 -1.66 13.49 8.18
N ARG A 101 -1.46 12.72 9.26
CA ARG A 101 -2.19 12.96 10.52
C ARG A 101 -1.91 14.36 11.08
N ARG A 102 -0.68 14.87 10.98
CA ARG A 102 -0.38 16.25 11.40
C ARG A 102 -1.09 17.27 10.50
N GLU A 103 -1.11 17.05 9.19
CA GLU A 103 -1.83 17.91 8.23
C GLU A 103 -3.34 17.97 8.55
N PHE A 104 -3.93 16.85 8.94
CA PHE A 104 -5.34 16.76 9.34
C PHE A 104 -5.62 17.07 10.83
N GLY A 105 -4.64 17.56 11.60
CA GLY A 105 -4.83 17.90 13.02
C GLY A 105 -5.05 16.70 13.96
N MET A 106 -4.67 15.49 13.55
CA MET A 106 -4.78 14.24 14.31
C MET A 106 -3.49 13.89 15.08
N PRO A 107 -3.59 13.16 16.21
CA PRO A 107 -2.42 12.73 16.97
C PRO A 107 -1.59 11.69 16.20
N SER A 108 -0.27 11.75 16.34
CA SER A 108 0.67 10.82 15.69
C SER A 108 0.51 9.37 16.17
N VAL A 109 0.75 8.43 15.26
CA VAL A 109 0.85 7.00 15.56
C VAL A 109 2.16 6.71 16.29
N LYS A 110 2.06 6.11 17.48
CA LYS A 110 3.22 5.71 18.28
C LYS A 110 3.91 4.49 17.63
N PRO A 111 5.24 4.42 17.64
CA PRO A 111 5.94 3.23 17.19
C PRO A 111 5.61 2.04 18.09
N PRO A 112 5.59 0.80 17.55
CA PRO A 112 5.35 -0.39 18.36
C PRO A 112 6.44 -0.53 19.43
N LYS A 113 6.04 -0.84 20.67
CA LYS A 113 7.01 -1.13 21.74
C LYS A 113 7.77 -2.41 21.37
N ARG A 114 9.11 -2.35 21.28
CA ARG A 114 9.95 -3.54 21.12
C ARG A 114 9.69 -4.48 22.31
N LYS A 115 9.01 -5.61 22.08
CA LYS A 115 8.97 -6.69 23.07
C LYS A 115 10.39 -7.28 23.14
N LYS A 116 11.05 -7.18 24.30
CA LYS A 116 12.27 -7.95 24.55
C LYS A 116 11.90 -9.42 24.37
N ARG A 117 12.47 -10.09 23.36
CA ARG A 117 12.35 -11.56 23.25
C ARG A 117 13.07 -12.11 24.48
N LYS A 118 12.33 -12.84 25.33
CA LYS A 118 12.92 -13.67 26.38
C LYS A 118 13.56 -14.89 25.73
#